data_AF-A0A9E2XK99-F1
#
_entry.id   AF-A0A9E2XK99-F1
#
_cell.length_a   1.000
_cell.length_b   1.000
_cell.length_c   1.000
_cell.angle_alpha   90.00
_cell.angle_beta   90.00
_cell.angle_gamma   90.00
#
_symmetry.space_group_name_H-M   'P 1'
#
loop_
_entity.id
_entity.type
_entity.pdbx_description
1 polymer ?
#
loop_
_entity_poly.entity_id
_entity_poly.type
_entity_poly.pdbx_seq_one_letter_code
_entity_poly.pdbx_strand_id
1 'polypeptide(L)'
;MTEKALTHFDDGGNARMVDVGGKAETERVAVARASVTMQPGTLALIRDGKAAKGDVLAVAQLAGIMAAKKTPDLIPLCHPLALSSVDVRLSLDAARNAV
;
A
#
# COMPACT_ATOMS: atom_id res chain seq x y z
N MET A 1 -0.76 30.42 -8.07
CA MET A 1 -0.40 29.00 -7.95
C MET A 1 -0.57 28.41 -9.33
N THR A 2 0.49 27.91 -9.96
CA THR A 2 0.38 27.23 -11.27
C THR A 2 -0.43 25.96 -11.07
N GLU A 3 -1.61 25.88 -11.68
CA GLU A 3 -2.43 24.67 -11.67
C GLU A 3 -1.62 23.54 -12.29
N LYS A 4 -1.33 22.51 -11.50
CA LYS A 4 -0.69 21.29 -11.98
C LYS A 4 -1.72 20.54 -12.82
N ALA A 5 -1.53 20.51 -14.13
CA ALA A 5 -2.36 19.72 -15.03
C ALA A 5 -2.38 18.25 -14.59
N LEU A 6 -3.58 17.65 -14.57
CA LEU A 6 -3.74 16.23 -14.25
C LEU A 6 -3.19 15.39 -15.40
N THR A 7 -2.23 14.51 -15.14
CA THR A 7 -1.54 13.77 -16.22
C THR A 7 -2.31 12.53 -16.69
N HIS A 8 -3.17 11.96 -15.85
CA HIS A 8 -3.98 10.77 -16.16
C HIS A 8 -5.26 11.07 -16.95
N PHE A 9 -5.48 12.33 -17.33
CA PHE A 9 -6.55 12.76 -18.21
C PHE A 9 -5.95 13.35 -19.48
N ASP A 10 -6.64 13.17 -20.61
CA ASP A 10 -6.36 13.91 -21.84
C ASP A 10 -7.07 15.27 -21.84
N ASP A 11 -6.87 16.06 -22.90
CA ASP A 11 -7.45 17.40 -23.04
C ASP A 11 -8.98 17.37 -23.19
N GLY A 12 -9.55 16.20 -23.52
CA GLY A 12 -10.99 15.96 -23.56
C GLY A 12 -11.57 15.47 -22.23
N GLY A 13 -10.74 15.29 -21.20
CA GLY A 13 -11.15 14.79 -19.88
C GLY A 13 -11.31 13.26 -19.82
N ASN A 14 -10.84 12.51 -20.82
CA ASN A 14 -10.85 11.05 -20.78
C ASN A 14 -9.65 10.50 -20.00
N ALA A 15 -9.88 9.42 -19.26
CA ALA A 15 -8.83 8.70 -18.57
C ALA A 15 -7.82 8.08 -19.55
N ARG A 16 -6.52 8.26 -19.29
CA ARG A 16 -5.44 7.64 -20.08
C ARG A 16 -4.29 7.15 -19.19
N MET A 17 -3.66 6.06 -19.60
CA MET A 17 -2.37 5.65 -19.07
C MET A 17 -1.28 6.51 -19.74
N VAL A 18 -0.46 7.19 -18.94
CA VAL A 18 0.57 8.12 -19.45
C VAL A 18 1.70 7.34 -20.10
N ASP A 19 2.12 7.70 -21.31
CA ASP A 19 3.34 7.13 -21.90
C ASP A 19 4.59 7.60 -21.13
N VAL A 20 5.41 6.63 -20.72
CA VAL A 20 6.67 6.86 -19.99
C VAL A 20 7.89 6.24 -20.69
N GLY A 21 7.73 5.70 -21.91
CA GLY A 21 8.78 4.95 -22.62
C GLY A 21 10.03 5.77 -22.96
N GLY A 22 9.91 7.09 -23.08
CA GLY A 22 11.06 8.00 -23.29
C GLY A 22 11.79 8.43 -22.02
N LYS A 23 11.34 8.02 -20.83
CA LYS A 23 11.96 8.41 -19.55
C LYS A 23 13.10 7.46 -19.20
N ALA A 24 14.20 8.01 -18.68
CA ALA A 24 15.32 7.20 -18.21
C ALA A 24 14.94 6.34 -16.99
N GLU A 25 15.42 5.10 -16.98
CA GLU A 25 15.33 4.22 -15.82
C GLU A 25 16.25 4.72 -14.70
N THR A 26 15.72 4.73 -13.49
CA THR A 26 16.39 5.23 -12.28
C THR A 26 15.90 4.41 -11.10
N GLU A 27 16.72 4.27 -10.05
CA GLU A 27 16.29 3.66 -8.80
C GLU A 27 15.19 4.51 -8.14
N ARG A 28 14.13 3.85 -7.68
CA ARG A 28 12.96 4.51 -7.09
C ARG A 28 12.54 3.80 -5.81
N VAL A 29 12.25 4.60 -4.79
CA VAL A 29 11.74 4.12 -3.50
C VAL A 29 10.53 4.96 -3.10
N ALA A 30 9.50 4.29 -2.56
CA ALA A 30 8.34 4.93 -1.96
C ALA A 30 8.05 4.30 -0.59
N VAL A 31 7.62 5.13 0.37
CA VAL A 31 7.24 4.69 1.72
C VAL A 31 5.85 5.21 2.04
N ALA A 32 4.98 4.31 2.50
CA ALA A 32 3.62 4.64 2.94
C ALA A 32 3.37 4.08 4.35
N ARG A 33 2.38 4.62 5.04
CA ARG A 33 1.93 4.16 6.36
C ARG A 33 0.40 4.17 6.44
N ALA A 34 -0.14 3.26 7.22
CA ALA A 34 -1.55 3.19 7.58
C ALA A 34 -1.66 2.72 9.04
N SER A 35 -2.84 2.85 9.63
CA SER A 35 -3.12 2.29 10.96
C SER A 35 -4.51 1.72 11.03
N VAL A 36 -4.68 0.64 11.78
CA VAL A 36 -5.99 0.04 12.08
C VAL A 36 -6.28 0.21 13.57
N THR A 37 -7.18 1.12 13.91
CA THR A 37 -7.66 1.31 15.29
C THR A 37 -8.70 0.26 15.65
N MET A 38 -8.67 -0.23 16.88
CA MET A 38 -9.55 -1.28 17.36
C MET A 38 -9.87 -1.12 18.86
N GLN A 39 -10.74 -1.99 19.37
CA GLN A 39 -11.01 -2.04 20.81
C GLN A 39 -9.76 -2.54 21.56
N PRO A 40 -9.53 -2.09 22.82
CA PRO A 40 -8.37 -2.54 23.62
C PRO A 40 -8.29 -4.06 23.77
N GLY A 41 -9.44 -4.73 23.96
CA GLY A 41 -9.50 -6.18 24.04
C GLY A 41 -9.05 -6.88 22.75
N THR A 42 -9.34 -6.29 21.58
CA THR A 42 -8.88 -6.82 20.30
C THR A 42 -7.36 -6.71 20.18
N LEU A 43 -6.78 -5.55 20.53
CA LEU A 43 -5.34 -5.37 20.51
C LEU A 43 -4.63 -6.34 21.47
N ALA A 44 -5.21 -6.57 22.66
CA ALA A 44 -4.70 -7.54 23.62
C ALA A 44 -4.70 -8.97 23.04
N LEU A 45 -5.75 -9.40 22.35
CA LEU A 45 -5.80 -10.72 21.69
C LEU A 45 -4.72 -10.87 20.63
N ILE A 46 -4.46 -9.83 19.84
CA ILE A 46 -3.40 -9.83 18.82
C ILE A 46 -2.03 -9.94 19.49
N ARG A 47 -1.76 -9.06 20.48
CA ARG A 47 -0.49 -9.05 21.23
C ARG A 47 -0.19 -10.39 21.88
N ASP A 48 -1.21 -11.00 22.49
CA ASP A 48 -1.05 -12.24 23.24
C ASP A 48 -1.09 -13.49 22.34
N GLY A 49 -1.23 -13.33 21.01
CA GLY A 49 -1.30 -14.44 20.05
C GLY A 49 -2.55 -15.31 20.19
N LYS A 50 -3.63 -14.77 20.78
CA LYS A 50 -4.88 -15.48 21.11
C LYS A 50 -6.01 -15.21 20.11
N ALA A 51 -5.69 -14.61 18.96
CA ALA A 51 -6.67 -14.42 17.91
C ALA A 51 -7.15 -15.79 17.39
N ALA A 52 -8.46 -16.01 17.34
CA ALA A 52 -9.06 -17.27 16.91
C ALA A 52 -8.67 -17.70 15.47
N LYS A 53 -8.15 -16.76 14.67
CA LYS A 53 -7.75 -16.96 13.27
C LYS A 53 -6.24 -17.21 13.10
N GLY A 54 -5.49 -17.43 14.20
CA GLY A 54 -4.05 -17.60 14.17
C GLY A 54 -3.28 -16.27 14.16
N ASP A 55 -2.06 -16.28 13.64
CA ASP A 55 -1.20 -15.09 13.58
C ASP A 55 -1.69 -14.08 12.53
N VAL A 56 -2.50 -13.13 12.99
CA VAL A 56 -3.10 -12.11 12.12
C VAL A 56 -2.08 -11.11 11.58
N LEU A 57 -0.94 -10.89 12.28
CA LEU A 57 0.08 -9.94 11.84
C LEU A 57 0.92 -10.53 10.71
N ALA A 58 1.31 -11.80 10.83
CA ALA A 58 2.03 -12.51 9.77
C ALA A 58 1.19 -12.60 8.49
N VAL A 59 -0.11 -12.90 8.61
CA VAL A 59 -1.03 -12.92 7.47
C VAL A 59 -1.17 -11.52 6.84
N ALA A 60 -1.31 -10.47 7.65
CA ALA A 60 -1.40 -9.10 7.15
C ALA A 60 -0.11 -8.65 6.43
N GLN A 61 1.06 -9.03 6.95
CA GLN A 61 2.35 -8.75 6.31
C GLN A 61 2.45 -9.39 4.92
N LEU A 62 2.15 -10.69 4.83
CA LEU A 62 2.15 -11.41 3.54
C LEU A 62 1.14 -10.81 2.56
N ALA A 63 -0.07 -10.50 3.04
CA ALA A 63 -1.11 -9.87 2.23
C ALA A 63 -0.65 -8.51 1.69
N GLY A 64 0.04 -7.69 2.48
CA GLY A 64 0.60 -6.41 2.04
C GLY A 64 1.64 -6.58 0.93
N ILE A 65 2.55 -7.56 1.05
CA ILE A 65 3.54 -7.87 0.01
C ILE A 65 2.86 -8.34 -1.28
N MET A 66 1.84 -9.19 -1.17
CA MET A 66 1.05 -9.63 -2.33
C MET A 66 0.29 -8.47 -2.98
N ALA A 67 -0.31 -7.60 -2.18
CA ALA A 67 -1.05 -6.44 -2.65
C ALA A 67 -0.15 -5.48 -3.43
N ALA A 68 1.07 -5.20 -2.95
CA ALA A 68 2.03 -4.35 -3.65
C ALA A 68 2.30 -4.85 -5.08
N LYS A 69 2.53 -6.16 -5.25
CA LYS A 69 2.74 -6.79 -6.57
C LYS A 69 1.50 -6.78 -7.47
N LYS A 70 0.30 -6.76 -6.89
CA LYS A 70 -0.98 -6.70 -7.60
C LYS A 70 -1.49 -5.28 -7.85
N THR A 71 -0.74 -4.26 -7.44
CA THR A 71 -1.12 -2.84 -7.64
C THR A 71 -1.56 -2.52 -9.08
N PRO A 72 -0.85 -2.92 -10.15
CA PRO A 72 -1.29 -2.61 -11.51
C PRO A 72 -2.58 -3.34 -11.93
N ASP A 73 -2.93 -4.46 -11.29
CA ASP A 73 -4.21 -5.15 -11.51
C ASP A 73 -5.37 -4.41 -10.83
N LEU A 74 -5.09 -3.70 -9.73
CA LEU A 74 -6.08 -3.03 -8.88
C LEU A 74 -6.31 -1.56 -9.23
N ILE A 75 -5.27 -0.87 -9.71
CA ILE A 75 -5.29 0.56 -10.02
C ILE A 75 -5.31 0.75 -11.54
N PRO A 76 -6.45 1.16 -12.16
CA PRO A 76 -6.67 1.02 -13.60
C PRO A 76 -5.64 1.66 -14.54
N LEU A 77 -4.98 2.74 -14.12
CA LEU A 77 -4.02 3.49 -14.95
C LEU A 77 -2.58 3.37 -14.44
N CYS A 78 -2.33 2.46 -13.49
CA CYS A 78 -0.99 2.22 -12.98
C CYS A 78 -0.19 1.35 -13.95
N HIS A 79 1.06 1.73 -14.23
CA HIS A 79 1.95 0.92 -15.05
C HIS A 79 2.32 -0.38 -14.32
N PRO A 80 2.38 -1.52 -15.03
CA PRO A 80 3.01 -2.71 -14.49
C PRO A 80 4.50 -2.45 -14.29
N LEU A 81 5.00 -2.68 -13.07
CA LEU A 81 6.40 -2.48 -12.71
C LEU A 81 6.96 -3.76 -12.07
N ALA A 82 8.18 -4.13 -12.46
CA ALA A 82 8.92 -5.18 -11.78
C ALA A 82 9.47 -4.66 -10.45
N LEU A 83 8.80 -4.98 -9.35
CA LEU A 83 9.25 -4.60 -8.01
C LEU A 83 10.52 -5.37 -7.63
N SER A 84 11.61 -4.66 -7.35
CA SER A 84 12.86 -5.27 -6.89
C SER A 84 12.79 -5.73 -5.42
N SER A 85 12.05 -5.01 -4.58
CA SER A 85 11.85 -5.33 -3.16
C SER A 85 10.55 -4.73 -2.65
N VAL A 86 9.91 -5.43 -1.70
CA VAL A 86 8.75 -4.95 -0.94
C VAL A 86 8.96 -5.36 0.51
N ASP A 87 8.86 -4.40 1.43
CA ASP A 87 8.92 -4.62 2.87
C ASP A 87 7.67 -4.04 3.54
N VAL A 88 7.04 -4.85 4.38
CA VAL A 88 5.84 -4.46 5.14
C VAL A 88 6.13 -4.72 6.61
N ARG A 89 5.99 -3.69 7.44
CA ARG A 89 6.22 -3.77 8.89
C ARG A 89 4.95 -3.38 9.61
N LEU A 90 4.56 -4.19 10.59
CA LEU A 90 3.44 -3.92 11.49
C LEU A 90 3.98 -3.78 12.91
N SER A 91 3.43 -2.85 13.66
CA SER A 91 3.83 -2.58 15.04
C SER A 91 2.61 -2.26 15.88
N LEU A 92 2.50 -2.85 17.07
CA LEU A 92 1.40 -2.55 17.97
C LEU A 92 1.60 -1.18 18.64
N ASP A 93 0.57 -0.34 18.62
CA ASP A 93 0.51 0.93 19.34
C ASP A 93 -0.53 0.84 20.46
N ALA A 94 -0.04 0.55 21.66
CA ALA A 94 -0.89 0.40 22.85
C ALA A 94 -1.56 1.71 23.27
N ALA A 95 -0.94 2.86 23.03
CA ALA A 95 -1.50 4.15 23.42
C ALA A 95 -2.70 4.52 22.55
N ARG A 96 -2.68 4.14 21.27
CA ARG A 96 -3.77 4.40 20.32
C ARG A 96 -4.71 3.22 20.08
N ASN A 97 -4.50 2.09 20.76
CA ASN A 97 -5.19 0.83 20.50
C ASN A 97 -5.20 0.47 19.00
N ALA A 98 -4.02 0.47 18.38
CA ALA A 98 -3.89 0.30 16.94
C ALA A 98 -2.73 -0.63 16.55
N VAL A 99 -2.76 -1.09 15.29
CA VAL A 99 -1.62 -1.65 14.55
C VAL A 99 -1.22 -0.65 13.48
#